data_AF-A0A954L5S9-F1
#
_entry.id   AF-A0A954L5S9-F1
#
_cell.length_a   1.000
_cell.length_b   1.000
_cell.length_c   1.000
_cell.angle_alpha   90.00
_cell.angle_beta   90.00
_cell.angle_gamma   90.00
#
_symmetry.space_group_name_H-M   'P 1'
#
loop_
_entity.id
_entity.type
_entity.pdbx_description
1 polymer ?
#
loop_
_entity_poly.entity_id
_entity_poly.type
_entity_poly.pdbx_seq_one_letter_code
_entity_poly.pdbx_strand_id
1 'polypeptide(L)' 'MAHSELHKQISIFLPLPEWRALRAEAARQGIPITELCRRWMAPHISTLASQSKS' A
#
# COMPACT_ATOMS: atom_id res chain seq x y z
N MET A 1 -25.26 4.94 10.94
CA MET A 1 -24.11 5.71 11.44
C MET A 1 -22.87 5.12 10.81
N ALA A 2 -22.15 5.86 9.96
CA ALA A 2 -20.96 5.35 9.30
C ALA A 2 -19.88 5.09 10.35
N HIS A 3 -19.52 3.82 10.58
CA HIS A 3 -18.29 3.49 11.29
C HIS A 3 -17.16 4.17 10.50
N SER A 4 -16.57 5.22 11.07
CA SER A 4 -15.36 5.80 10.49
C SER A 4 -14.30 4.72 10.54
N GLU A 5 -13.96 4.15 9.39
CA GLU A 5 -12.88 3.17 9.31
C GLU A 5 -11.61 3.81 9.87
N LEU A 6 -11.11 3.25 10.97
CA LEU A 6 -9.90 3.74 11.61
C LEU A 6 -8.71 3.39 10.72
N HIS A 7 -8.20 4.39 10.02
CA HIS A 7 -7.02 4.25 9.17
C HIS A 7 -5.76 4.53 9.99
N LYS A 8 -4.76 3.65 9.86
CA LYS A 8 -3.39 3.92 10.32
C LYS A 8 -2.49 4.19 9.12
N GLN A 9 -1.63 5.19 9.25
CA GLN A 9 -0.56 5.45 8.29
C GLN A 9 0.68 4.65 8.67
N ILE A 10 1.35 4.07 7.68
CA ILE A 10 2.66 3.42 7.84
C ILE A 10 3.72 4.21 7.07
N SER A 11 4.93 4.26 7.63
CA SER A 11 6.11 4.82 6.96
C SER A 11 7.01 3.67 6.52
N ILE A 12 7.45 3.69 5.26
CA ILE A 12 8.32 2.67 4.69
C ILE A 12 9.64 3.33 4.30
N PHE A 13 10.76 2.74 4.73
CA PHE A 13 12.09 3.16 4.32
C PHE A 13 12.53 2.32 3.13
N LEU A 14 12.96 2.99 2.05
CA LEU A 14 13.45 2.36 0.82
C LEU A 14 14.78 2.99 0.42
N PRO A 15 15.73 2.21 -0.14
CA PRO A 15 16.86 2.76 -0.88
C PRO A 15 16.40 3.73 -1.97
N LEU A 16 17.20 4.77 -2.24
CA LEU A 16 16.90 5.78 -3.26
C LEU A 16 16.57 5.21 -4.65
N PRO A 17 17.25 4.16 -5.15
CA PRO A 17 16.90 3.56 -6.44
C PRO A 17 15.48 2.98 -6.47
N GLU A 18 15.09 2.27 -5.42
CA GLU A 18 13.77 1.66 -5.29
C GLU A 18 12.67 2.73 -5.16
N TRP A 19 12.94 3.78 -4.38
CA TRP A 19 12.05 4.94 -4.29
C TRP A 19 11.80 5.59 -5.66
N ARG A 20 12.85 5.76 -6.47
CA ARG A 20 12.74 6.32 -7.83
C ARG A 20 11.91 5.43 -8.74
N ALA A 21 12.13 4.11 -8.68
CA ALA A 21 11.36 3.14 -9.46
C ALA A 21 9.88 3.19 -9.09
N LEU A 22 9.56 3.19 -7.79
CA LEU A 22 8.19 3.28 -7.28
C LEU A 22 7.50 4.58 -7.73
N ARG A 23 8.21 5.71 -7.63
CA ARG A 23 7.70 7.01 -8.08
C ARG A 23 7.44 7.04 -9.59
N ALA A 24 8.33 6.48 -10.39
CA ALA A 24 8.18 6.42 -11.83
C ALA A 24 6.96 5.59 -12.24
N GLU A 25 6.74 4.46 -11.57
CA GLU A 25 5.60 3.58 -11.84
C GLU A 25 4.26 4.24 -11.48
N ALA A 26 4.19 4.94 -10.34
CA ALA A 26 3.01 5.70 -9.96
C ALA A 26 2.69 6.80 -10.97
N ALA A 27 3.72 7.52 -11.46
CA ALA A 27 3.58 8.52 -12.50
C ALA A 27 3.10 7.92 -13.82
N ARG A 28 3.65 6.77 -14.23
CA ARG A 28 3.27 6.04 -15.45
C ARG A 28 1.79 5.62 -15.43
N GLN A 29 1.28 5.22 -14.27
CA GLN A 29 -0.13 4.85 -14.09
C GLN A 29 -1.06 6.05 -13.81
N GLY A 30 -0.52 7.24 -13.57
CA GLY A 30 -1.30 8.43 -13.24
C GLY A 30 -2.01 8.33 -11.87
N ILE A 31 -1.44 7.62 -10.91
CA ILE A 31 -2.03 7.43 -9.57
C ILE A 31 -1.06 7.87 -8.46
N PRO A 32 -1.58 8.22 -7.26
CA PRO A 32 -0.71 8.47 -6.10
C PRO A 32 0.12 7.25 -5.72
N ILE A 33 1.37 7.47 -5.26
CA ILE A 33 2.26 6.39 -4.80
C ILE A 33 1.60 5.55 -3.69
N THR A 34 0.87 6.18 -2.78
CA THR A 34 0.16 5.49 -1.69
C THR A 34 -0.93 4.54 -2.22
N GLU A 35 -1.61 4.91 -3.29
CA GLU A 35 -2.61 4.07 -3.95
C GLU A 35 -1.95 2.90 -4.69
N LEU A 36 -0.82 3.15 -5.37
CA LEU A 36 -0.01 2.09 -5.97
C LEU A 36 0.43 1.06 -4.91
N CYS A 37 1.00 1.52 -3.80
CA CYS A 37 1.40 0.66 -2.69
C CYS A 37 0.21 -0.12 -2.11
N ARG A 38 -0.94 0.53 -1.93
CA ARG A 38 -2.16 -0.12 -1.43
C ARG A 38 -2.60 -1.25 -2.37
N ARG A 39 -2.65 -1.00 -3.68
CA ARG A 39 -3.03 -2.01 -4.68
C ARG A 39 -2.10 -3.21 -4.66
N TRP A 40 -0.80 -2.99 -4.54
CA TRP A 40 0.18 -4.07 -4.48
C TRP A 40 0.13 -4.83 -3.15
N MET A 41 -0.11 -4.16 -2.03
CA MET A 41 -0.22 -4.81 -0.72
C MET A 41 -1.54 -5.57 -0.53
N ALA A 42 -2.64 -5.08 -1.10
CA ALA A 42 -4.00 -5.63 -0.91
C ALA A 42 -4.09 -7.17 -0.98
N PRO A 43 -3.55 -7.87 -2.00
CA PRO A 43 -3.64 -9.33 -2.05
C PRO A 43 -2.92 -10.00 -0.86
N HIS A 44 -1.73 -9.50 -0.50
CA HIS A 44 -0.94 -10.05 0.60
C HIS A 44 -1.59 -9.79 1.97
N ILE A 45 -2.16 -8.59 2.17
CA ILE A 45 -2.91 -8.27 3.38
C ILE A 45 -4.15 -9.15 3.52
N SER A 46 -4.86 -9.42 2.42
CA SER A 46 -6.00 -10.34 2.42
C SER A 46 -5.59 -11.74 2.87
N THR A 47 -4.45 -12.24 2.41
CA THR A 47 -3.90 -13.53 2.85
C THR A 47 -3.56 -13.51 4.35
N LEU A 48 -2.86 -12.48 4.83
CA LEU A 48 -2.51 -12.35 6.25
C LEU A 48 -3.76 -12.33 7.15
N ALA A 49 -4.79 -11.58 6.75
CA ALA A 49 -6.05 -11.48 7.50
C ALA A 49 -6.79 -12.82 7.60
N SER A 50 -6.64 -13.71 6.60
CA SER A 50 -7.21 -15.05 6.65
C SER A 50 -6.44 -16.00 7.57
N GLN A 51 -5.12 -15.82 7.70
CA GLN A 51 -4.27 -16.63 8.57
C GLN A 51 -4.46 -16.29 10.05
N SER A 52 -4.69 -15.02 10.40
CA SER A 52 -4.88 -14.59 11.79
C SER A 52 -6.25 -14.94 12.39
N LYS A 53 -7.14 -15.57 11.61
CA LYS A 53 -8.47 -16.01 12.05
C LYS A 53 -8.55 -17.52 12.36
N SER A 54 -7.41 -18.22 12.37
CA SER A 54 -7.27 -19.61 12.81
C SER A 54 -6.63 -19.72 14.18
#